data_AF-X1AYQ9-F1
#
_entry.id   AF-X1AYQ9-F1
#
_cell.length_a   1.000
_cell.length_b   1.000
_cell.length_c   1.000
_cell.angle_alpha   90.00
_cell.angle_beta   90.00
_cell.angle_gamma   90.00
#
_symmetry.space_group_name_H-M   'P 1'
#
loop_
_entity.id
_entity.type
_entity.pdbx_description
1 polymer ?
#
loop_
_entity_poly.entity_id
_entity_poly.type
_entity_poly.pdbx_seq_one_letter_code
_entity_poly.pdbx_strand_id
1 'polypeptide(L)'
;MYSEKEIKKIKIKREEWEKNILSKFIEKGERKEKFETPSGIPLKNIYGPEDPKMNYLDDLGFPGTPPFTRGVYPNMYRGRIWTMRQYGGFADAVQTNERFKYLISHHGFLLIT
;
A
#
# COMPACT_ATOMS: atom_id res chain seq x y z
N MET A 1 4.39 11.04 -18.95
CA MET A 1 3.08 11.00 -18.24
C MET A 1 1.99 11.24 -19.26
N TYR A 2 0.82 10.62 -19.11
CA TYR A 2 -0.28 10.74 -20.06
C TYR A 2 -0.72 12.19 -20.22
N SER A 3 -0.89 12.64 -21.46
CA SER A 3 -1.49 13.93 -21.76
C SER A 3 -2.98 13.93 -21.40
N GLU A 4 -3.56 15.11 -21.15
CA GLU A 4 -5.00 15.23 -20.87
C GLU A 4 -5.87 14.64 -22.00
N LYS A 5 -5.40 14.74 -23.25
CA LYS A 5 -6.07 14.15 -24.42
C LYS A 5 -6.08 12.63 -24.34
N GLU A 6 -4.97 12.02 -23.93
CA GLU A 6 -4.86 10.57 -23.73
C GLU A 6 -5.72 10.09 -22.57
N ILE A 7 -5.72 10.81 -21.44
CA ILE A 7 -6.58 10.49 -20.28
C ILE A 7 -8.06 10.53 -20.68
N LYS A 8 -8.50 11.55 -21.42
CA LYS A 8 -9.87 11.61 -21.94
C LYS A 8 -10.19 10.44 -22.86
N LYS A 9 -9.26 10.06 -23.75
CA LYS A 9 -9.43 8.91 -24.66
C LYS A 9 -9.53 7.59 -23.88
N ILE A 10 -8.70 7.40 -22.85
CA ILE A 10 -8.73 6.23 -21.98
C ILE A 10 -10.08 6.14 -21.26
N LYS A 11 -10.55 7.27 -20.69
CA LYS A 11 -11.84 7.34 -20.01
C LYS A 11 -13.01 6.90 -20.92
N ILE A 12 -13.06 7.43 -22.15
CA ILE A 12 -14.11 7.06 -23.13
C ILE A 12 -14.05 5.56 -23.43
N LYS A 13 -12.86 5.04 -23.74
CA LYS A 13 -12.69 3.61 -24.02
C LYS A 13 -13.06 2.73 -22.82
N ARG A 14 -12.79 3.20 -21.60
CA ARG A 14 -13.18 2.50 -20.38
C ARG A 14 -14.69 2.42 -20.24
N GLU A 15 -15.40 3.53 -20.44
CA GLU A 15 -16.87 3.56 -20.41
C GLU A 15 -17.49 2.65 -21.49
N GLU A 16 -16.90 2.60 -22.69
CA GLU A 16 -17.30 1.66 -23.74
C GLU A 16 -17.08 0.20 -23.32
N TRP A 17 -15.93 -0.11 -22.73
CA TRP A 17 -15.62 -1.46 -22.24
C TRP A 17 -16.56 -1.89 -21.10
N GLU A 18 -16.82 -1.00 -20.15
CA GLU A 18 -17.74 -1.24 -19.02
C GLU A 18 -19.15 -1.58 -19.52
N LYS A 19 -19.65 -0.82 -20.50
CA LYS A 19 -21.00 -1.02 -21.05
C LYS A 19 -21.12 -2.23 -21.98
N ASN A 20 -20.11 -2.50 -22.80
CA ASN A 20 -20.23 -3.49 -23.89
C ASN A 20 -19.70 -4.88 -23.51
N ILE A 21 -18.73 -4.92 -22.60
CA ILE A 21 -18.01 -6.14 -22.24
C ILE A 21 -18.32 -6.49 -20.79
N LEU A 22 -17.98 -5.61 -19.84
CA LEU A 22 -18.08 -5.93 -18.41
C LEU A 22 -19.52 -6.25 -17.97
N SER A 23 -20.50 -5.45 -18.40
CA SER A 23 -21.93 -5.66 -18.14
C SER A 23 -22.39 -7.11 -18.39
N LYS A 24 -22.01 -7.69 -19.54
CA LYS A 24 -22.36 -9.07 -19.94
C LYS A 24 -21.81 -10.14 -19.00
N PHE A 25 -20.72 -9.84 -18.30
CA PHE A 25 -20.14 -10.75 -17.31
C PHE A 25 -20.75 -10.52 -15.93
N ILE A 26 -21.03 -9.26 -15.56
CA ILE A 26 -21.72 -8.93 -14.31
C ILE A 26 -23.13 -9.55 -14.29
N GLU A 27 -23.85 -9.53 -15.41
CA GLU A 27 -25.18 -10.16 -15.54
C GLU A 27 -25.15 -11.68 -15.30
N LYS A 28 -24.02 -12.34 -15.57
CA LYS A 28 -23.84 -13.77 -15.28
C LYS A 28 -23.54 -14.05 -13.80
N GLY A 29 -23.36 -13.00 -13.01
CA GLY A 29 -23.07 -13.05 -11.58
C GLY A 29 -21.59 -12.87 -11.26
N GLU A 30 -21.34 -12.13 -10.17
CA GLU A 30 -20.01 -12.01 -9.56
C GLU A 30 -19.96 -12.76 -8.23
N ARG A 31 -18.75 -12.99 -7.71
CA ARG A 31 -18.54 -13.71 -6.44
C ARG A 31 -19.18 -13.01 -5.22
N LYS A 32 -19.33 -11.70 -5.28
CA LYS A 32 -19.93 -10.86 -4.24
C LYS A 32 -20.74 -9.77 -4.91
N GLU A 33 -21.80 -9.31 -4.23
CA GLU A 33 -22.58 -8.15 -4.69
C GLU A 33 -21.78 -6.85 -4.58
N LYS A 34 -20.89 -6.75 -3.58
CA LYS A 34 -20.01 -5.60 -3.36
C LYS A 34 -18.60 -6.04 -3.03
N PHE A 35 -17.64 -5.35 -3.62
CA PHE A 35 -16.23 -5.49 -3.31
C PHE A 35 -15.80 -4.29 -2.47
N GLU A 36 -15.48 -4.55 -1.21
CA GLU A 36 -15.09 -3.52 -0.25
C GLU A 36 -13.84 -3.99 0.50
N THR A 37 -13.01 -3.04 0.92
CA THR A 37 -11.92 -3.29 1.88
C THR A 37 -12.49 -3.61 3.27
N PRO A 38 -11.71 -4.20 4.19
CA PRO A 38 -12.15 -4.39 5.58
C PRO A 38 -12.58 -3.11 6.30
N SER A 39 -12.18 -1.94 5.79
CA SER A 39 -12.55 -0.62 6.31
C SER A 39 -13.78 -0.01 5.62
N GLY A 40 -14.50 -0.78 4.78
CA GLY A 40 -15.73 -0.34 4.11
C GLY A 40 -15.52 0.55 2.87
N ILE A 41 -14.29 0.65 2.36
CA ILE A 41 -14.01 1.44 1.15
C ILE A 41 -14.39 0.60 -0.09
N PRO A 42 -15.28 1.08 -0.97
CA PRO A 42 -15.67 0.36 -2.18
C PRO A 42 -14.52 0.29 -3.18
N LEU A 43 -14.37 -0.89 -3.78
CA LEU A 43 -13.34 -1.17 -4.79
C LEU A 43 -13.98 -1.14 -6.19
N LYS A 44 -13.37 -0.35 -7.08
CA LYS A 44 -13.67 -0.40 -8.52
C LYS A 44 -13.17 -1.70 -9.13
N ASN A 45 -13.78 -2.11 -10.24
CA ASN A 45 -13.37 -3.29 -11.00
C ASN A 45 -11.95 -3.13 -11.59
N ILE A 46 -11.58 -1.90 -11.96
CA ILE A 46 -10.25 -1.56 -12.46
C ILE A 46 -9.88 -0.13 -12.05
N TYR A 47 -8.58 0.11 -11.83
CA TYR A 47 -8.00 1.43 -11.65
C TYR A 47 -7.07 1.74 -12.82
N GLY A 48 -7.24 2.91 -13.44
CA GLY A 48 -6.50 3.40 -14.58
C GLY A 48 -5.79 4.73 -14.33
N PRO A 49 -5.07 5.26 -15.33
CA PRO A 49 -4.34 6.52 -15.25
C PRO A 49 -5.19 7.75 -14.89
N GLU A 50 -6.50 7.68 -15.07
CA GLU A 50 -7.47 8.73 -14.76
C GLU A 50 -7.97 8.74 -13.30
N ASP A 51 -7.75 7.65 -12.56
CA ASP A 51 -8.27 7.49 -11.21
C ASP A 51 -7.52 8.25 -10.10
N PRO A 52 -6.19 8.42 -10.13
CA PRO A 52 -5.50 9.22 -9.12
C PRO A 52 -5.87 10.69 -9.29
N LYS A 53 -6.80 11.16 -8.45
CA LYS A 53 -7.14 12.58 -8.28
C LYS A 53 -6.30 13.18 -7.16
N MET A 54 -5.00 13.28 -7.39
CA MET A 54 -4.09 13.87 -6.41
C MET A 54 -3.22 14.93 -7.06
N ASN A 55 -2.97 16.03 -6.34
CA ASN A 55 -1.93 16.96 -6.71
C ASN A 55 -0.59 16.34 -6.32
N TYR A 56 0.27 16.10 -7.32
CA TYR A 56 1.56 15.47 -7.07
C TYR A 56 2.38 16.20 -6.01
N LEU A 57 2.42 17.54 -6.04
CA LEU A 57 3.27 18.31 -5.14
C LEU A 57 2.67 18.40 -3.73
N ASP A 58 1.35 18.57 -3.62
CA ASP A 58 0.70 18.81 -2.32
C ASP A 58 0.35 17.50 -1.58
N ASP A 59 -0.07 16.46 -2.31
CA ASP A 59 -0.56 15.22 -1.71
C ASP A 59 0.51 14.12 -1.66
N LEU A 60 1.43 14.09 -2.63
CA LEU A 60 2.45 13.03 -2.73
C LEU A 60 3.85 13.52 -2.33
N GLY A 61 4.29 14.63 -2.91
CA GLY A 61 5.57 15.28 -2.69
C GLY A 61 6.79 14.39 -2.98
N PHE A 62 7.92 14.80 -2.42
CA PHE A 62 9.18 14.05 -2.42
C PHE A 62 9.42 13.42 -1.03
N PRO A 63 10.09 12.26 -0.95
CA PRO A 63 10.43 11.66 0.34
C PRO A 63 11.33 12.59 1.16
N GLY A 64 11.11 12.65 2.46
CA GLY A 64 11.84 13.55 3.37
C GLY A 64 11.35 14.99 3.42
N THR A 65 10.28 15.32 2.69
CA THR A 65 9.61 16.63 2.74
C THR A 65 8.11 16.46 2.99
N PRO A 66 7.43 17.45 3.62
CA PRO A 66 5.97 17.44 3.73
C PRO A 66 5.31 17.21 2.36
N PRO A 67 4.21 16.44 2.26
CA PRO A 67 3.42 15.81 3.33
C PRO A 67 3.96 14.46 3.84
N PHE A 68 5.18 14.06 3.45
CA PHE A 68 5.82 12.79 3.83
C PHE A 68 5.09 11.52 3.35
N THR A 69 4.15 11.63 2.41
CA THR A 69 3.39 10.49 1.86
C THR A 69 4.31 9.40 1.29
N ARG A 70 5.46 9.78 0.71
CA ARG A 70 6.47 8.85 0.18
C ARG A 70 7.54 8.41 1.18
N GLY A 71 7.43 8.83 2.44
CA GLY A 71 8.36 8.52 3.52
C GLY A 71 9.01 9.75 4.15
N VAL A 72 9.40 9.60 5.41
CA VAL A 72 9.98 10.65 6.26
C VAL A 72 11.47 10.91 6.01
N TYR A 73 12.19 9.99 5.34
CA TYR A 73 13.61 10.15 5.04
C TYR A 73 13.85 10.23 3.52
N PRO A 74 14.74 11.10 3.02
CA PRO A 74 14.96 11.26 1.57
C PRO A 74 15.45 10.00 0.85
N ASN A 75 16.32 9.21 1.48
CA ASN A 75 16.93 8.01 0.91
C ASN A 75 16.36 6.70 1.47
N MET A 76 15.41 6.77 2.42
CA MET A 76 14.71 5.64 3.04
C MET A 76 15.62 4.41 3.26
N TYR A 77 15.20 3.24 2.80
CA TYR A 77 15.89 1.97 2.98
C TYR A 77 17.11 1.78 2.09
N ARG A 78 17.42 2.73 1.19
CA ARG A 78 18.72 2.77 0.51
C ARG A 78 19.83 3.26 1.46
N GLY A 79 19.46 4.08 2.46
CA GLY A 79 20.39 4.54 3.50
C GLY A 79 20.45 3.59 4.69
N ARG A 80 19.29 3.26 5.26
CA ARG A 80 19.19 2.36 6.43
C ARG A 80 17.94 1.51 6.32
N ILE A 81 18.09 0.19 6.37
CA ILE A 81 16.96 -0.77 6.41
C ILE A 81 16.09 -0.48 7.64
N TRP A 82 14.80 -0.76 7.55
CA TRP A 82 13.92 -0.66 8.71
C TRP A 82 14.47 -1.50 9.87
N THR A 83 14.22 -1.02 11.08
CA THR A 83 14.61 -1.79 12.25
C THR A 83 13.73 -3.04 12.32
N MET A 84 14.34 -4.21 12.17
CA MET A 84 13.67 -5.47 12.42
C MET A 84 13.45 -5.61 13.93
N ARG A 85 12.18 -5.53 14.33
CA ARG A 85 11.76 -5.62 15.73
C ARG A 85 10.94 -6.89 15.92
N GLN A 86 11.54 -7.88 16.58
CA GLN A 86 10.82 -9.07 16.97
C GLN A 86 10.17 -8.83 18.33
N TYR A 87 8.87 -9.05 18.41
CA TYR A 87 8.19 -9.21 19.69
C TYR A 87 8.63 -10.55 20.27
N GLY A 88 9.17 -10.51 21.48
CA GLY A 88 9.63 -11.68 22.20
C GLY A 88 9.54 -11.40 23.68
N GLY A 89 8.96 -12.32 24.43
CA GLY A 89 8.78 -12.17 25.86
C GLY A 89 8.23 -13.46 26.43
N PHE A 90 8.78 -13.87 27.55
CA PHE A 90 8.23 -14.92 28.40
C PHE A 90 7.75 -14.26 29.70
N ALA A 91 6.87 -14.94 30.43
CA ALA A 91 6.40 -14.44 31.72
C ALA A 91 7.56 -14.26 32.74
N ASP A 92 8.67 -14.95 32.54
CA ASP A 92 9.88 -14.82 33.34
C ASP A 92 10.93 -13.91 32.68
N ALA A 93 11.52 -13.03 33.49
CA ALA A 93 12.48 -12.03 33.04
C ALA A 93 13.82 -12.66 32.64
N VAL A 94 14.25 -13.74 33.31
CA VAL A 94 15.53 -14.41 33.02
C VAL A 94 15.44 -15.10 31.65
N GLN A 95 14.37 -15.85 31.41
CA GLN A 95 14.12 -16.52 30.14
C GLN A 95 13.98 -15.54 28.98
N THR A 96 13.34 -14.38 29.22
CA THR A 96 13.25 -13.30 28.22
C THR A 96 14.62 -12.74 27.86
N ASN A 97 15.48 -12.48 28.86
CA ASN A 97 16.84 -11.98 28.65
C ASN A 97 17.73 -12.98 27.88
N GLU A 98 17.62 -14.28 28.19
CA GLU A 98 18.33 -15.33 27.45
C GLU A 98 17.92 -15.35 25.98
N ARG A 99 16.61 -15.30 25.70
CA ARG A 99 16.08 -15.23 24.34
C ARG A 99 16.54 -13.99 23.59
N PHE A 100 16.59 -12.85 24.27
CA PHE A 100 17.05 -11.59 23.70
C PHE A 100 18.51 -11.64 23.28
N LYS A 101 19.40 -12.18 24.13
CA LYS A 101 20.81 -12.39 23.78
C LYS A 101 20.96 -13.30 22.58
N TYR A 102 20.16 -14.37 22.50
CA TYR A 102 20.15 -15.28 21.35
C TYR A 102 19.74 -14.57 20.04
N LEU A 103 18.67 -13.76 20.07
CA LEU A 103 18.18 -13.04 18.88
C LEU A 103 19.15 -11.96 18.40
N ILE A 104 19.77 -11.23 19.31
CA ILE A 104 20.78 -10.22 18.97
C ILE A 104 22.01 -10.89 18.33
N SER A 105 22.51 -11.98 18.92
CA SER A 105 23.75 -12.61 18.45
C SER A 105 23.61 -13.28 17.08
N HIS A 106 22.44 -13.82 16.76
CA HIS A 106 22.24 -14.55 15.50
C HIS A 106 21.67 -13.68 14.37
N HIS A 107 20.99 -12.57 14.69
CA HIS A 107 20.21 -11.85 13.68
C HIS A 107 20.28 -10.32 13.75
N GLY A 108 20.97 -9.73 14.73
CA GLY A 108 21.15 -8.27 14.83
C GLY A 108 19.85 -7.47 14.98
N PHE A 109 18.77 -8.10 15.47
CA PHE A 109 17.47 -7.46 15.64
C PHE A 109 17.42 -6.62 16.92
N LEU A 110 16.64 -5.53 16.87
CA LEU A 110 16.25 -4.79 18.08
C LEU A 110 14.97 -5.42 18.64
N LEU A 111 14.79 -5.36 19.96
CA LEU A 111 13.73 -6.09 20.65
C LEU A 111 12.70 -5.13 21.25
N ILE A 112 11.43 -5.52 21.21
CA ILE A 112 10.34 -4.87 21.95
C ILE A 112 9.76 -5.92 22.90
N THR A 113 9.68 -5.57 24.19
CA THR A 113 8.98 -6.33 25.25
C THR A 113 7.48 -6.09 25.19
#